data_AF-A0AAV0Y9D7-F1
#
_entry.id   AF-A0AAV0Y9D7-F1
#
_cell.length_a   1.000
_cell.length_b   1.000
_cell.length_c   1.000
_cell.angle_alpha   90.00
_cell.angle_beta   90.00
_cell.angle_gamma   90.00
#
_symmetry.space_group_name_H-M   'P 1'
#
loop_
_entity.id
_entity.type
_entity.pdbx_description
1 polymer ?
#
loop_
_entity_poly.entity_id
_entity_poly.type
_entity_poly.pdbx_seq_one_letter_code
_entity_poly.pdbx_strand_id
1 'polypeptide(L)'
;MYHNEDANDYPMISKLLQIFITLPVSTATGERSFSTLRRLKTYLRNSSGQIRLNGLALLNIHRDINVDINDVLDELAKKSIRKLNINLV
;
A
#
# COMPACT_ATOMS: atom_id res chain seq x y z
N MET A 1 3.36 -30.11 38.59
CA MET A 1 2.65 -30.64 37.42
C MET A 1 1.29 -29.97 37.39
N TYR A 2 1.12 -28.94 36.56
CA TYR A 2 -0.18 -28.24 36.46
C TYR A 2 -1.13 -29.13 35.68
N HIS A 3 -2.22 -29.50 36.34
CA HIS A 3 -3.29 -30.32 35.76
C HIS A 3 -3.97 -29.51 34.67
N ASN A 4 -3.87 -29.99 33.42
CA ASN A 4 -4.56 -29.42 32.27
C ASN A 4 -5.97 -30.05 32.18
N GLU A 5 -6.76 -29.99 33.24
CA GLU A 5 -8.09 -30.61 33.28
C GLU A 5 -9.24 -29.60 33.45
N ASP A 6 -8.96 -28.32 33.71
CA ASP A 6 -10.02 -27.30 33.89
C ASP A 6 -10.71 -26.88 32.57
N ALA A 7 -10.14 -27.24 31.42
CA ALA A 7 -10.68 -26.85 30.11
C ALA A 7 -11.87 -27.72 29.67
N ASN A 8 -12.07 -28.89 30.28
CA ASN A 8 -13.10 -29.84 29.87
C ASN A 8 -14.41 -29.72 30.67
N ASP A 9 -14.36 -29.14 31.87
CA ASP A 9 -15.55 -28.96 32.71
C ASP A 9 -16.45 -27.80 32.24
N TYR A 10 -15.87 -26.79 31.57
CA TYR A 10 -16.62 -25.63 31.08
C TYR A 10 -16.24 -25.22 29.65
N PRO A 11 -16.56 -26.07 28.64
CA PRO A 11 -16.15 -25.86 27.25
C PRO A 11 -16.70 -24.55 26.65
N MET A 12 -17.86 -24.09 27.12
CA MET A 12 -18.47 -22.83 26.67
C MET A 12 -17.76 -21.59 27.22
N ILE A 13 -17.32 -21.64 28.48
CA ILE A 13 -16.56 -20.56 29.12
C ILE A 13 -15.17 -20.48 28.50
N SER A 14 -14.52 -21.62 28.30
CA SER A 14 -13.22 -21.72 27.61
C SER A 14 -13.28 -21.15 26.19
N LYS A 15 -14.30 -21.51 25.39
CA LYS A 15 -14.49 -20.94 24.05
C LYS A 15 -14.78 -19.45 24.09
N LEU A 16 -15.62 -18.97 25.02
CA LEU A 16 -15.90 -17.55 25.16
C LEU A 16 -14.62 -16.77 25.50
N LEU A 17 -13.77 -17.29 26.39
CA LEU A 17 -12.49 -16.67 26.74
C LEU A 17 -11.51 -16.67 25.56
N GLN A 18 -11.47 -17.77 24.80
CA GLN A 18 -10.63 -17.88 23.60
C GLN A 18 -11.04 -16.88 22.51
N ILE A 19 -12.35 -16.74 22.30
CA ILE A 19 -12.96 -15.72 21.42
C ILE A 19 -12.68 -14.32 21.97
N PHE A 20 -12.77 -14.09 23.28
CA PHE A 20 -12.51 -12.79 23.91
C PHE A 20 -11.05 -12.35 23.81
N ILE A 21 -10.10 -13.29 23.95
CA ILE A 21 -8.66 -13.04 23.78
C ILE A 21 -8.32 -12.76 22.31
N THR A 22 -9.01 -13.41 21.36
CA THR A 22 -8.83 -13.17 19.92
C THR A 22 -9.58 -11.94 19.40
N LEU A 23 -10.73 -11.57 19.98
CA LEU A 23 -11.57 -10.49 19.49
C LEU A 23 -11.07 -9.10 19.92
N PRO A 24 -10.84 -8.78 21.21
CA PRO A 24 -9.76 -7.83 21.50
C PRO A 24 -9.29 -7.80 22.97
N VAL A 25 -8.14 -8.39 23.27
CA VAL A 25 -7.14 -7.72 24.14
C VAL A 25 -6.33 -6.70 23.33
N SER A 26 -6.48 -6.73 22.00
CA SER A 26 -5.75 -5.93 21.03
C SER A 26 -6.62 -4.90 20.31
N THR A 27 -7.72 -4.36 20.87
CA THR A 27 -8.44 -3.24 20.22
C THR A 27 -7.47 -2.13 19.85
N ALA A 28 -6.62 -1.70 20.79
CA ALA A 28 -5.59 -0.69 20.52
C ALA A 28 -4.58 -1.12 19.44
N THR A 29 -4.15 -2.40 19.41
CA THR A 29 -3.21 -2.93 18.41
C THR A 29 -3.85 -3.10 17.04
N GLY A 30 -5.11 -3.54 16.99
CA GLY A 30 -5.94 -3.70 15.81
C GLY A 30 -6.30 -2.34 15.22
N GLU A 31 -6.79 -1.40 16.02
CA GLU A 31 -7.05 -0.02 15.63
C GLU A 31 -5.79 0.67 15.13
N ARG A 32 -4.64 0.47 15.80
CA ARG A 32 -3.33 0.96 15.32
C ARG A 32 -2.94 0.31 13.99
N SER A 33 -3.17 -1.00 13.82
CA SER A 33 -2.88 -1.73 12.57
C SER A 33 -3.81 -1.31 11.42
N PHE A 34 -5.11 -1.13 11.67
CA PHE A 34 -6.06 -0.63 10.70
C PHE A 34 -5.81 0.85 10.35
N SER A 35 -5.41 1.66 11.33
CA SER A 35 -5.03 3.07 11.12
C SER A 35 -3.77 3.19 10.25
N THR A 36 -2.73 2.40 10.54
CA THR A 36 -1.51 2.35 9.73
C THR A 36 -1.80 1.84 8.32
N LEU A 37 -2.63 0.80 8.17
CA LEU A 37 -3.07 0.29 6.87
C LEU A 37 -3.87 1.35 6.07
N ARG A 38 -4.78 2.08 6.72
CA ARG A 38 -5.54 3.17 6.10
C ARG A 38 -4.59 4.28 5.60
N ARG A 39 -3.59 4.65 6.40
CA ARG A 39 -2.56 5.63 6.01
C ARG A 39 -1.73 5.12 4.84
N LEU A 40 -1.31 3.85 4.85
CA LEU A 40 -0.55 3.23 3.76
C LEU A 40 -1.36 3.18 2.47
N LYS A 41 -2.62 2.74 2.53
CA LYS A 41 -3.53 2.75 1.37
C LYS A 41 -3.73 4.16 0.80
N THR A 42 -3.89 5.14 1.68
CA THR A 42 -4.02 6.55 1.31
C THR A 42 -2.72 7.08 0.69
N TYR A 43 -1.57 6.74 1.27
CA TYR A 43 -0.26 7.09 0.74
C TYR A 43 -0.01 6.46 -0.63
N LEU A 44 -0.32 5.17 -0.83
CA LEU A 44 -0.18 4.50 -2.13
C LEU A 44 -1.12 5.09 -3.19
N ARG A 45 -2.35 5.46 -2.79
CA ARG A 45 -3.31 6.15 -3.68
C ARG A 45 -2.88 7.57 -4.02
N ASN A 46 -2.30 8.30 -3.08
CA ASN A 46 -1.79 9.65 -3.32
C ASN A 46 -0.44 9.62 -4.08
N SER A 47 0.41 8.64 -3.80
CA SER A 47 1.66 8.39 -4.50
C SER A 47 1.40 7.98 -5.94
N SER A 48 0.39 7.13 -6.18
CA SER A 48 -0.21 6.91 -7.49
C SER A 48 -1.13 8.06 -7.85
N GLY A 49 -0.57 9.27 -7.90
CA GLY A 49 -1.31 10.49 -8.18
C GLY A 49 -2.08 10.37 -9.50
N GLN A 50 -3.18 11.12 -9.60
CA GLN A 50 -4.07 11.13 -10.76
C GLN A 50 -3.32 11.35 -12.08
N ILE A 51 -2.25 12.13 -12.06
CA ILE A 51 -1.38 12.39 -13.21
C ILE A 51 -0.66 11.13 -13.68
N ARG A 52 -0.10 10.33 -12.76
CA ARG A 52 0.59 9.08 -13.09
C ARG A 52 -0.41 8.02 -13.56
N LEU A 53 -1.57 7.95 -12.92
CA LEU A 53 -2.65 7.03 -13.31
C LEU A 53 -3.21 7.37 -14.70
N ASN A 54 -3.48 8.66 -14.96
CA ASN A 54 -3.96 9.11 -16.26
C ASN A 54 -2.93 8.87 -17.38
N GLY A 55 -1.65 9.14 -17.10
CA GLY A 55 -0.57 8.83 -18.05
C GLY A 55 -0.48 7.34 -18.39
N LEU A 56 -0.58 6.46 -17.38
CA LEU A 56 -0.59 5.00 -17.59
C LEU A 56 -1.86 4.52 -18.31
N ALA A 57 -3.02 5.11 -18.01
CA ALA A 57 -4.27 4.80 -18.69
C ALA A 57 -4.19 5.19 -20.17
N LEU A 58 -3.68 6.38 -20.49
CA LEU A 58 -3.46 6.83 -21.87
C LEU A 58 -2.48 5.92 -22.62
N LEU A 59 -1.37 5.52 -21.97
CA LEU A 59 -0.40 4.59 -22.55
C LEU A 59 -1.04 3.21 -22.84
N ASN A 60 -1.93 2.74 -21.96
CA ASN A 60 -2.59 1.45 -22.13
C ASN A 60 -3.69 1.48 -23.19
N ILE A 61 -4.42 2.59 -23.34
CA ILE A 61 -5.44 2.78 -24.38
C ILE A 61 -4.78 2.91 -25.76
N HIS A 62 -3.64 3.59 -25.84
CA HIS A 62 -2.92 3.85 -27.08
C HIS A 62 -1.78 2.85 -27.32
N ARG A 63 -1.98 1.58 -26.95
CA ARG A 63 -0.95 0.53 -27.03
C ARG A 63 -0.48 0.25 -28.48
N ASP A 64 -1.34 0.51 -29.47
CA ASP A 64 -1.03 0.34 -30.90
C ASP A 64 -0.23 1.50 -31.52
N ILE A 65 0.08 2.56 -30.76
CA ILE A 65 0.97 3.62 -31.24
C ILE A 65 2.41 3.13 -31.12
N ASN A 66 3.08 2.93 -32.26
CA ASN A 66 4.51 2.66 -32.30
C ASN A 66 5.28 3.94 -31.95
N VAL A 67 5.60 4.10 -30.67
CA VAL A 67 6.35 5.26 -30.18
C VAL A 67 7.86 4.98 -30.33
N ASP A 68 8.55 5.78 -31.15
CA ASP A 68 10.01 5.71 -31.25
C ASP A 68 10.64 6.22 -29.95
N ILE A 69 11.53 5.40 -29.39
CA ILE A 69 12.24 5.69 -28.13
C ILE A 69 13.10 6.95 -28.28
N ASN A 70 13.63 7.21 -29.47
CA ASN A 70 14.46 8.38 -29.74
C ASN A 70 13.65 9.69 -29.67
N ASP A 71 12.44 9.71 -30.24
CA ASP A 71 11.55 10.87 -30.18
C ASP A 71 11.09 11.17 -28.74
N VAL A 72 10.79 10.13 -27.96
CA VAL A 72 10.44 10.29 -26.54
C VAL A 72 11.62 10.80 -25.73
N LEU A 73 12.83 10.31 -26.01
CA LEU A 73 14.03 10.76 -25.34
C LEU A 73 14.32 12.23 -25.64
N ASP A 74 14.18 12.66 -26.90
CA ASP A 74 14.34 14.05 -27.31
C ASP A 74 13.28 14.96 -26.68
N GLU A 75 12.02 14.57 -26.65
CA GLU A 75 10.95 15.32 -25.98
C GLU A 75 11.14 15.38 -24.46
N LEU A 76 11.57 14.28 -23.83
CA LEU A 76 11.90 14.26 -22.41
C LEU A 76 13.14 15.12 -22.11
N ALA A 77 14.16 15.11 -22.97
CA ALA A 77 15.33 15.98 -22.86
C ALA A 77 14.89 17.44 -22.90
N LYS A 78 14.10 17.84 -23.91
CA LYS A 78 13.55 19.21 -24.02
C LYS A 78 12.77 19.63 -22.77
N LYS A 79 11.99 18.73 -22.18
CA LYS A 79 11.19 18.98 -20.97
C LYS A 79 12.03 18.96 -19.67
N SER A 80 13.09 18.16 -19.63
CA SER A 80 14.01 17.94 -18.49
C SER A 80 15.05 19.04 -18.32
N ILE A 81 15.32 19.85 -19.36
CA ILE A 81 16.26 21.00 -19.32
C ILE A 81 15.98 21.97 -18.15
N ARG A 82 14.76 22.00 -17.59
CA ARG A 82 14.46 22.80 -16.39
C ARG A 82 15.17 22.34 -15.10
N LYS A 83 15.93 21.22 -15.12
CA LYS A 83 16.65 20.66 -13.95
C LYS A 83 18.15 20.43 -14.19
N LEU A 84 18.69 20.79 -15.36
CA LEU A 84 20.09 20.53 -15.72
C LEU A 84 20.87 21.85 -15.86
N ASN A 85 20.95 22.62 -14.78
CA ASN A 85 22.02 23.61 -14.63
C ASN A 85 23.21 22.91 -13.96
N ILE A 86 23.87 22.01 -14.70
CA ILE A 86 25.24 21.65 -14.38
C ILE A 86 26.12 22.72 -15.02
N ASN A 87 26.50 23.68 -14.19
CA ASN A 87 27.53 24.65 -14.51
C ASN A 87 28.82 23.85 -14.78
N LEU A 88 29.13 23.59 -16.05
CA LEU A 88 30.46 23.14 -16.43
C LEU A 88 31.28 24.40 -16.70
N VAL A 89 32.28 24.59 -15.82
CA VAL A 89 33.40 25.52 -15.96
C VAL A 89 34.03 25.44 -17.34
#